data_AF-A0A9J6ZNA0-F1
#
_entry.id   AF-A0A9J6ZNA0-F1
#
_cell.length_a   1.000
_cell.length_b   1.000
_cell.length_c   1.000
_cell.angle_alpha   90.00
_cell.angle_beta   90.00
_cell.angle_gamma   90.00
#
_symmetry.space_group_name_H-M   'P 1'
#
loop_
_entity.id
_entity.type
_entity.pdbx_description
1 polymer ?
#
loop_
_entity_poly.entity_id
_entity_poly.type
_entity_poly.pdbx_seq_one_letter_code
_entity_poly.pdbx_strand_id
1 'polypeptide(L)'
;MDKTYIRIFQGLTLVLTLVLFWGCTPSAVKFADEMYEEAKALKDSGNFNLAKIKLDSVMLLAGNQSEKGQEARKLLAEIEIDEQERNLRFLDSALVEQEALLEPLMKNFTLSDEYGSEKLLIHKRQKPENSYNRTYLRAHLSEDGNFYISSRYHGSRWINHNKIRVYLGSESVNSEEVADNGIDMRRFEDGEFKWEFVYYKDGKDNGIVDFIAANSDKPLRVEFIGKSREYIIMEQYDREAIRDAYEISFILKEIKRIKDEKKKSEELLNKLRPSHF
;
A
#
# COMPACT_ATOMS: atom_id res chain seq x y z
N MET A 1 -55.71 -57.53 17.43
CA MET A 1 -54.48 -56.74 17.19
C MET A 1 -53.33 -57.47 17.84
N ASP A 2 -52.41 -57.95 17.01
CA ASP A 2 -51.42 -58.97 17.34
C ASP A 2 -50.38 -58.47 18.36
N LYS A 3 -50.19 -59.24 19.45
CA LYS A 3 -49.19 -58.96 20.49
C LYS A 3 -47.74 -58.97 19.94
N THR A 4 -47.56 -59.47 18.73
CA THR A 4 -46.30 -59.49 17.98
C THR A 4 -45.89 -58.10 17.48
N TYR A 5 -46.83 -57.25 17.06
CA TYR A 5 -46.53 -55.91 16.54
C TYR A 5 -46.11 -54.92 17.64
N ILE A 6 -46.69 -55.03 18.83
CA ILE A 6 -46.36 -54.15 19.98
C ILE A 6 -44.93 -54.41 20.48
N ARG A 7 -44.47 -55.67 20.47
CA ARG A 7 -43.11 -56.04 20.90
C ARG A 7 -42.04 -55.62 19.89
N ILE A 8 -42.34 -55.69 18.59
CA ILE A 8 -41.43 -55.23 17.53
C ILE A 8 -41.34 -53.70 17.57
N PHE A 9 -42.47 -53.00 17.76
CA PHE A 9 -42.46 -51.53 17.85
C PHE A 9 -41.73 -51.04 19.10
N GLN A 10 -41.97 -51.64 20.28
CA GLN A 10 -41.24 -51.31 21.51
C GLN A 10 -39.74 -51.62 21.43
N GLY A 11 -39.35 -52.71 20.74
CA GLY A 11 -37.93 -53.02 20.48
C GLY A 11 -37.28 -52.02 19.52
N LEU A 12 -38.00 -51.57 18.50
CA LEU A 12 -37.50 -50.60 17.52
C LEU A 12 -37.35 -49.19 18.14
N THR A 13 -38.26 -48.77 19.02
CA THR A 13 -38.16 -47.48 19.73
C THR A 13 -37.04 -47.48 20.79
N LEU A 14 -36.75 -48.62 21.41
CA LEU A 14 -35.64 -48.76 22.38
C LEU A 14 -34.27 -48.77 21.70
N VAL A 15 -34.16 -49.35 20.50
CA VAL A 15 -32.92 -49.35 19.71
C VAL A 15 -32.67 -47.97 19.09
N LEU A 16 -33.71 -47.27 18.65
CA LEU A 16 -33.59 -45.91 18.09
C LEU A 16 -33.22 -44.86 19.15
N THR A 17 -33.59 -45.08 20.42
CA THR A 17 -33.17 -44.21 21.54
C THR A 17 -31.77 -44.55 22.09
N LEU A 18 -31.29 -45.79 21.91
CA LEU A 18 -29.90 -46.16 22.24
C LEU A 18 -28.88 -45.66 21.20
N VAL A 19 -29.27 -45.51 19.93
CA VAL A 19 -28.39 -44.97 18.88
C VAL A 19 -28.23 -43.45 18.97
N LEU A 20 -29.14 -42.76 19.65
CA LEU A 20 -29.03 -41.31 19.93
C LEU A 20 -28.17 -40.99 21.17
N PHE A 21 -27.65 -42.02 21.86
CA PHE A 21 -26.80 -41.88 23.06
C PHE A 21 -25.34 -42.30 22.85
N TRP A 22 -24.87 -42.41 21.60
CA TRP A 22 -23.42 -42.47 21.32
C TRP A 22 -22.84 -41.04 21.32
N GLY A 23 -22.92 -40.39 22.48
CA GLY A 23 -22.02 -39.29 22.80
C GLY A 23 -20.58 -39.81 22.85
N CYS A 24 -19.65 -39.04 22.29
CA CYS A 24 -18.19 -39.19 22.34
C CYS A 24 -17.68 -40.49 23.00
N THR A 25 -17.16 -41.42 22.20
CA THR A 25 -16.38 -42.54 22.75
C THR A 25 -15.20 -42.00 23.57
N PRO A 26 -14.85 -42.60 24.72
CA PRO A 26 -13.74 -42.14 25.57
C PRO A 26 -12.40 -41.98 24.84
N SER A 27 -12.21 -42.69 23.71
CA SER A 27 -11.05 -42.56 22.83
C SER A 27 -10.94 -41.21 22.13
N ALA A 28 -12.06 -40.61 21.71
CA ALA A 28 -12.08 -39.34 21.00
C ALA A 28 -11.71 -38.17 21.91
N VAL A 29 -12.21 -38.19 23.16
CA VAL A 29 -11.88 -37.19 24.19
C VAL A 29 -10.39 -37.25 24.53
N LYS A 30 -9.85 -38.46 24.79
CA LYS A 30 -8.43 -38.64 25.08
C LYS A 30 -7.53 -38.17 23.93
N PHE A 31 -7.92 -38.46 22.69
CA PHE A 31 -7.18 -38.01 21.51
C PHE A 31 -7.23 -36.48 21.35
N ALA A 32 -8.36 -35.84 21.64
CA ALA A 32 -8.48 -34.38 21.65
C ALA A 32 -7.59 -33.72 22.72
N ASP A 33 -7.42 -34.36 23.89
CA ASP A 33 -6.48 -33.89 24.91
C ASP A 33 -5.02 -33.96 24.44
N GLU A 34 -4.62 -35.08 23.83
CA GLU A 34 -3.26 -35.24 23.27
C GLU A 34 -2.98 -34.17 22.19
N MET A 35 -3.92 -33.93 21.28
CA MET A 35 -3.78 -32.89 20.25
C MET A 35 -3.72 -31.47 20.83
N TYR A 36 -4.43 -31.21 21.92
CA TYR A 36 -4.40 -29.92 22.60
C TYR A 36 -3.04 -29.65 23.27
N GLU A 37 -2.46 -30.66 23.91
CA GLU A 37 -1.11 -30.55 24.50
C GLU A 37 -0.03 -30.40 23.41
N GLU A 38 -0.17 -31.09 22.27
CA GLU A 38 0.68 -30.84 21.10
C GLU A 38 0.55 -29.39 20.59
N ALA A 39 -0.67 -28.85 20.52
CA ALA A 39 -0.90 -27.48 20.09
C ALA A 39 -0.21 -26.45 21.01
N LYS A 40 -0.21 -26.67 22.33
CA LYS A 40 0.54 -25.84 23.29
C LYS A 40 2.04 -25.90 23.02
N ALA A 41 2.61 -27.10 22.90
CA ALA A 41 4.03 -27.26 22.60
C ALA A 41 4.42 -26.58 21.28
N LEU A 42 3.55 -26.66 20.27
CA LEU A 42 3.73 -25.97 18.99
C LEU A 42 3.69 -24.44 19.16
N LYS A 43 2.74 -23.90 19.93
CA LYS A 43 2.69 -22.47 20.30
C LYS A 43 4.00 -22.03 20.97
N ASP A 44 4.47 -22.76 21.96
CA ASP A 44 5.69 -22.45 22.71
C ASP A 44 6.95 -22.49 21.83
N SER A 45 6.98 -23.40 20.85
CA SER A 45 8.05 -23.46 19.84
C SER A 45 7.93 -22.40 18.73
N GLY A 46 6.88 -21.57 18.74
CA GLY A 46 6.60 -20.55 17.72
C GLY A 46 6.00 -21.09 16.42
N ASN A 47 5.61 -22.36 16.36
CA ASN A 47 4.96 -22.98 15.21
C ASN A 47 3.44 -22.75 15.23
N PHE A 48 3.04 -21.49 15.13
CA PHE A 48 1.64 -21.07 15.26
C PHE A 48 0.72 -21.68 14.22
N ASN A 49 1.16 -21.81 12.96
CA ASN A 49 0.33 -22.40 11.90
C ASN A 49 -0.05 -23.85 12.22
N LEU A 50 0.90 -24.67 12.65
CA LEU A 50 0.60 -26.06 13.00
C LEU A 50 -0.23 -26.14 14.29
N ALA A 51 0.03 -25.26 15.27
CA ALA A 51 -0.77 -25.16 16.49
C ALA A 51 -2.25 -24.87 16.17
N LYS A 52 -2.54 -23.90 15.29
CA LYS A 52 -3.91 -23.56 14.86
C LYS A 52 -4.63 -24.75 14.22
N ILE A 53 -3.97 -25.46 13.29
CA ILE A 53 -4.52 -26.68 12.65
C ILE A 53 -4.87 -27.75 13.68
N LYS A 54 -4.01 -27.93 14.69
CA LYS A 54 -4.27 -28.88 15.78
C LYS A 54 -5.48 -28.46 16.62
N LEU A 55 -5.61 -27.17 16.93
CA LEU A 55 -6.76 -26.65 17.69
C LEU A 55 -8.08 -26.77 16.93
N ASP A 56 -8.08 -26.56 15.61
CA ASP A 56 -9.25 -26.82 14.76
C ASP A 56 -9.70 -28.28 14.86
N SER A 57 -8.74 -29.20 14.88
CA SER A 57 -9.02 -30.63 15.03
C SER A 57 -9.57 -30.96 16.43
N VAL A 58 -9.03 -30.35 17.49
CA VAL A 58 -9.56 -30.49 18.86
C VAL A 58 -11.00 -30.02 18.94
N MET A 59 -11.32 -28.86 18.37
CA MET A 59 -12.67 -28.30 18.33
C MET A 59 -13.66 -29.19 17.56
N LEU A 60 -13.21 -29.80 16.47
CA LEU A 60 -14.01 -30.75 15.70
C LEU A 60 -14.30 -32.04 16.48
N LEU A 61 -13.31 -32.59 17.19
CA LEU A 61 -13.41 -33.87 17.90
C LEU A 61 -14.15 -33.78 19.23
N ALA A 62 -13.81 -32.78 20.05
CA ALA A 62 -14.44 -32.58 21.35
C ALA A 62 -15.81 -31.89 21.24
N GLY A 63 -16.08 -31.27 20.08
CA GLY A 63 -17.24 -30.44 19.85
C GLY A 63 -17.06 -29.05 20.41
N ASN A 64 -17.45 -28.04 19.62
CA ASN A 64 -17.22 -26.64 19.96
C ASN A 64 -17.71 -26.27 21.37
N GLN A 65 -18.91 -26.63 21.77
CA GLN A 65 -19.48 -26.18 23.05
C GLN A 65 -18.93 -26.92 24.29
N SER A 66 -18.13 -27.97 24.11
CA SER A 66 -17.50 -28.68 25.23
C SER A 66 -16.48 -27.80 25.95
N GLU A 67 -16.15 -28.16 27.19
CA GLU A 67 -15.07 -27.51 27.96
C GLU A 67 -13.76 -27.49 27.16
N LYS A 68 -13.38 -28.63 26.57
CA LYS A 68 -12.18 -28.72 25.74
C LYS A 68 -12.25 -27.89 24.46
N GLY A 69 -13.41 -27.84 23.81
CA GLY A 69 -13.64 -26.98 22.66
C GLY A 69 -13.54 -25.49 23.01
N GLN A 70 -13.94 -25.09 24.23
CA GLN A 70 -13.77 -23.73 24.74
C GLN A 70 -12.29 -23.43 25.07
N GLU A 71 -11.57 -24.36 25.70
CA GLU A 71 -10.13 -24.25 25.94
C GLU A 71 -9.34 -24.10 24.63
N ALA A 72 -9.69 -24.89 23.61
CA ALA A 72 -9.07 -24.83 22.29
C ALA A 72 -9.34 -23.48 21.60
N ARG A 73 -10.58 -22.97 21.65
CA ARG A 73 -10.91 -21.63 21.14
C ARG A 73 -10.14 -20.53 21.83
N LYS A 74 -10.01 -20.60 23.16
CA LYS A 74 -9.24 -19.62 23.92
C LYS A 74 -7.77 -19.63 23.49
N LEU A 75 -7.16 -20.81 23.39
CA LEU A 75 -5.76 -20.93 22.97
C LEU A 75 -5.54 -20.47 21.52
N LEU A 76 -6.49 -20.74 20.62
CA LEU A 76 -6.46 -20.26 19.24
C LEU A 76 -6.43 -18.73 19.20
N ALA A 77 -7.31 -18.08 19.97
CA ALA A 77 -7.34 -16.62 20.02
C ALA A 77 -6.11 -16.01 20.69
N GLU A 78 -5.55 -16.65 21.71
CA GLU A 78 -4.25 -16.24 22.27
C GLU A 78 -3.15 -16.27 21.21
N ILE A 79 -3.09 -17.32 20.38
CA ILE A 79 -2.13 -17.41 19.27
C ILE A 79 -2.35 -16.28 18.27
N GLU A 80 -3.61 -16.02 17.88
CA GLU A 80 -3.93 -14.94 16.94
C GLU A 80 -3.57 -13.56 17.50
N ILE A 81 -3.81 -13.33 18.79
CA ILE A 81 -3.39 -12.12 19.52
C ILE A 81 -1.85 -12.01 19.49
N ASP A 82 -1.13 -13.07 19.83
CA ASP A 82 0.35 -13.09 19.83
C ASP A 82 0.91 -12.78 18.43
N GLU A 83 0.30 -13.33 17.37
CA GLU A 83 0.68 -13.05 15.98
C GLU A 83 0.42 -11.58 15.61
N GLN A 84 -0.75 -11.02 15.96
CA GLN A 84 -1.04 -9.61 15.69
C GLN A 84 -0.09 -8.68 16.47
N GLU A 85 0.21 -8.97 17.74
CA GLU A 85 1.13 -8.15 18.54
C GLU A 85 2.56 -8.19 18.00
N ARG A 86 3.03 -9.35 17.51
CA ARG A 86 4.33 -9.46 16.82
C ARG A 86 4.34 -8.65 15.52
N ASN A 87 3.28 -8.74 14.73
CA ASN A 87 3.16 -7.97 13.50
C ASN A 87 3.18 -6.46 13.78
N LEU A 88 2.45 -5.99 14.79
CA LEU A 88 2.44 -4.59 15.19
C LEU A 88 3.83 -4.08 15.59
N ARG A 89 4.60 -4.85 16.37
CA ARG A 89 5.99 -4.48 16.74
C ARG A 89 6.90 -4.36 15.53
N PHE A 90 6.74 -5.26 14.55
CA PHE A 90 7.47 -5.20 13.29
C PHE A 90 7.10 -3.95 12.49
N LEU A 91 5.81 -3.68 12.33
CA LEU A 91 5.30 -2.51 11.62
C LEU A 91 5.73 -1.19 12.28
N ASP A 92 5.73 -1.13 13.61
CA ASP A 92 6.22 0.03 14.37
C ASP A 92 7.71 0.30 14.09
N SER A 93 8.52 -0.76 14.07
CA SER A 93 9.95 -0.64 13.78
C SER A 93 10.19 -0.17 12.34
N ALA A 94 9.46 -0.75 11.37
CA ALA A 94 9.55 -0.36 9.97
C ALA A 94 9.07 1.08 9.73
N LEU A 95 8.03 1.52 10.43
CA LEU A 95 7.52 2.89 10.34
C LEU A 95 8.59 3.90 10.76
N VAL A 96 9.24 3.65 11.90
CA VAL A 96 10.32 4.52 12.42
C VAL A 96 11.47 4.61 11.42
N GLU A 97 11.85 3.48 10.80
CA GLU A 97 12.90 3.45 9.78
C GLU A 97 12.54 4.30 8.55
N GLN A 98 11.32 4.16 8.02
CA GLN A 98 10.86 4.95 6.88
C GLN A 98 10.74 6.45 7.21
N GLU A 99 10.25 6.79 8.40
CA GLU A 99 10.17 8.19 8.85
C GLU A 99 11.57 8.83 9.00
N ALA A 100 12.57 8.04 9.42
CA ALA A 100 13.96 8.49 9.50
C ALA A 100 14.59 8.73 8.11
N LEU A 101 14.23 7.92 7.09
CA LEU A 101 14.64 8.15 5.71
C LEU A 101 13.97 9.40 5.11
N LEU A 102 12.72 9.67 5.49
CA LEU A 102 11.94 10.80 4.98
C LEU A 102 12.43 12.16 5.50
N GLU A 103 12.77 12.26 6.80
CA GLU A 103 13.12 13.52 7.48
C GLU A 103 14.16 14.37 6.73
N PRO A 104 15.34 13.85 6.32
CA PRO A 104 16.35 14.67 5.66
C PRO A 104 15.90 15.14 4.27
N LEU A 105 15.15 14.33 3.52
CA LEU A 105 14.68 14.66 2.18
C LEU A 105 13.65 15.79 2.21
N MET A 106 12.77 15.79 3.22
CA MET A 106 11.73 16.80 3.40
C MET A 106 12.27 18.20 3.71
N LYS A 107 13.52 18.33 4.17
CA LYS A 107 14.15 19.65 4.43
C LYS A 107 14.20 20.55 3.21
N ASN A 108 14.18 19.99 2.00
CA ASN A 108 14.19 20.75 0.76
C ASN A 108 12.80 21.05 0.22
N PHE A 109 11.73 20.61 0.87
CA PHE A 109 10.35 20.78 0.42
C PHE A 109 9.56 21.72 1.34
N THR A 110 8.54 22.33 0.76
CA THR A 110 7.53 23.13 1.48
C THR A 110 6.15 22.78 0.94
N LEU A 111 5.19 22.60 1.85
CA LEU A 111 3.79 22.39 1.47
C LEU A 111 3.19 23.70 0.93
N SER A 112 2.49 23.63 -0.19
CA SER A 112 1.89 24.77 -0.86
C SER A 112 0.49 24.45 -1.38
N ASP A 113 -0.40 25.42 -1.26
CA ASP A 113 -1.78 25.43 -1.73
C ASP A 113 -1.97 26.26 -3.03
N GLU A 114 -0.87 26.73 -3.64
CA GLU A 114 -0.90 27.63 -4.80
C GLU A 114 -1.54 27.04 -6.07
N TYR A 115 -1.69 25.72 -6.17
CA TYR A 115 -2.05 25.03 -7.42
C TYR A 115 -3.45 24.40 -7.43
N GLY A 116 -4.29 24.77 -6.47
CA GLY A 116 -5.68 24.33 -6.41
C GLY A 116 -6.07 23.88 -5.01
N SER A 117 -7.03 22.95 -4.94
CA SER A 117 -7.51 22.41 -3.67
C SER A 117 -6.55 21.41 -3.03
N GLU A 118 -5.69 20.75 -3.83
CA GLU A 118 -4.71 19.79 -3.34
C GLU A 118 -3.43 20.51 -2.94
N LYS A 119 -2.92 20.18 -1.74
CA LYS A 119 -1.64 20.69 -1.26
C LYS A 119 -0.51 19.86 -1.86
N LEU A 120 0.46 20.55 -2.45
CA LEU A 120 1.63 19.92 -3.07
C LEU A 120 2.91 20.29 -2.32
N LEU A 121 3.81 19.32 -2.21
CA LEU A 121 5.18 19.51 -1.78
C LEU A 121 5.98 20.13 -2.94
N ILE A 122 6.44 21.35 -2.74
CA ILE A 122 7.26 22.09 -3.70
C ILE A 122 8.68 22.12 -3.20
N HIS A 123 9.63 21.72 -4.05
CA HIS A 123 11.04 21.89 -3.77
C HIS A 123 11.38 23.38 -3.63
N LYS A 124 12.08 23.79 -2.56
CA LYS A 124 12.37 25.19 -2.20
C LYS A 124 13.03 26.00 -3.31
N ARG A 125 13.73 25.35 -4.24
CA ARG A 125 14.37 25.99 -5.41
C ARG A 125 13.45 26.14 -6.63
N GLN A 126 12.33 25.42 -6.70
CA GLN A 126 11.34 25.47 -7.79
C GLN A 126 10.13 26.37 -7.47
N LYS A 127 10.26 27.27 -6.50
CA LYS A 127 9.20 28.24 -6.18
C LYS A 127 8.88 29.14 -7.39
N PRO A 128 7.64 29.66 -7.49
CA PRO A 128 7.20 30.47 -8.63
C PRO A 128 8.15 31.63 -8.94
N GLU A 129 8.66 32.31 -7.91
CA GLU A 129 9.46 33.53 -8.05
C GLU A 129 10.76 33.27 -8.83
N ASN A 130 11.31 32.06 -8.71
CA ASN A 130 12.55 31.66 -9.38
C ASN A 130 12.31 31.06 -10.77
N SER A 131 11.05 30.82 -11.15
CA SER A 131 10.72 29.90 -12.24
C SER A 131 9.68 30.43 -13.21
N TYR A 132 9.13 31.63 -12.96
CA TYR A 132 8.05 32.20 -13.74
C TYR A 132 8.44 32.44 -15.21
N ASN A 133 9.63 32.98 -15.46
CA ASN A 133 10.09 33.38 -16.80
C ASN A 133 11.07 32.39 -17.46
N ARG A 134 11.02 31.09 -17.11
CA ARG A 134 11.91 30.09 -17.72
C ARG A 134 11.19 28.85 -18.21
N THR A 135 11.84 28.16 -19.13
CA THR A 135 11.43 26.84 -19.61
C THR A 135 12.12 25.75 -18.79
N TYR A 136 11.37 24.84 -18.16
CA TYR A 136 11.89 23.81 -17.26
C TYR A 136 10.92 22.64 -17.07
N LEU A 137 11.39 21.56 -16.44
CA LEU A 137 10.54 20.48 -15.94
C LEU A 137 10.35 20.63 -14.43
N ARG A 138 9.12 20.39 -13.97
CA ARG A 138 8.74 20.57 -12.56
C ARG A 138 8.21 19.28 -11.97
N ALA A 139 8.65 18.98 -10.75
CA ALA A 139 8.10 17.92 -9.92
C ALA A 139 6.79 18.36 -9.25
N HIS A 140 5.82 17.44 -9.19
CA HIS A 140 4.61 17.57 -8.38
C HIS A 140 4.51 16.36 -7.49
N LEU A 141 4.43 16.59 -6.18
CA LEU A 141 4.36 15.55 -5.17
C LEU A 141 3.28 15.92 -4.15
N SER A 142 2.34 15.02 -3.88
CA SER A 142 1.37 15.19 -2.80
C SER A 142 1.87 14.58 -1.49
N GLU A 143 1.23 14.91 -0.37
CA GLU A 143 1.51 14.31 0.95
C GLU A 143 1.21 12.80 1.00
N ASP A 144 0.38 12.30 0.08
CA ASP A 144 0.06 10.88 -0.10
C ASP A 144 1.09 10.12 -0.96
N GLY A 145 2.11 10.81 -1.50
CA GLY A 145 3.10 10.23 -2.39
C GLY A 145 2.66 10.14 -3.86
N ASN A 146 1.56 10.80 -4.25
CA ASN A 146 1.22 10.91 -5.67
C ASN A 146 2.27 11.82 -6.33
N PHE A 147 2.95 11.30 -7.35
CA PHE A 147 4.05 11.98 -8.01
C PHE A 147 3.84 12.01 -9.52
N TYR A 148 4.11 13.16 -10.13
CA TYR A 148 4.15 13.35 -11.57
C TYR A 148 5.01 14.57 -11.93
N ILE A 149 5.32 14.74 -13.21
CA ILE A 149 6.05 15.92 -13.70
C ILE A 149 5.20 16.77 -14.64
N SER A 150 5.56 18.05 -14.77
CA SER A 150 5.05 18.91 -15.84
C SER A 150 6.17 19.55 -16.62
N SER A 151 6.04 19.66 -17.93
CA SER A 151 6.84 20.58 -18.72
C SER A 151 6.23 21.98 -18.67
N ARG A 152 7.09 22.99 -18.49
CA ARG A 152 6.68 24.40 -18.44
C ARG A 152 7.53 25.17 -19.44
N TYR A 153 6.88 25.66 -20.48
CA TYR A 153 7.51 26.51 -21.49
C TYR A 153 7.17 27.97 -21.25
N HIS A 154 8.16 28.84 -21.45
CA HIS A 154 8.03 30.30 -21.48
C HIS A 154 8.76 30.85 -22.71
N GLY A 155 8.11 31.71 -23.49
CA GLY A 155 8.73 32.38 -24.63
C GLY A 155 7.82 33.39 -25.33
N SER A 156 8.27 33.96 -26.45
CA SER A 156 7.53 35.00 -27.19
C SER A 156 6.54 34.46 -28.24
N ARG A 157 6.41 33.14 -28.36
CA ARG A 157 5.57 32.47 -29.35
C ARG A 157 5.00 31.17 -28.81
N TRP A 158 3.84 30.77 -29.33
CA TRP A 158 3.28 29.44 -29.07
C TRP A 158 4.10 28.36 -29.81
N ILE A 159 4.53 27.33 -29.08
CA ILE A 159 5.12 26.11 -29.66
C ILE A 159 4.11 24.97 -29.74
N ASN A 160 3.01 25.08 -29.00
CA ASN A 160 1.94 24.08 -28.88
C ASN A 160 2.49 22.70 -28.53
N HIS A 161 3.42 22.63 -27.57
CA HIS A 161 3.99 21.36 -27.16
C HIS A 161 2.98 20.53 -26.39
N ASN A 162 3.06 19.23 -26.59
CA ASN A 162 2.23 18.22 -25.92
C ASN A 162 3.02 16.95 -25.59
N LYS A 163 4.33 16.97 -25.88
CA LYS A 163 5.26 15.86 -25.68
C LYS A 163 6.63 16.42 -25.33
N ILE A 164 7.41 15.66 -24.57
CA ILE A 164 8.82 15.94 -24.33
C ILE A 164 9.70 14.74 -24.65
N ARG A 165 10.98 15.01 -24.85
CA ARG A 165 12.02 14.00 -24.92
C ARG A 165 13.23 14.45 -24.13
N VAL A 166 13.77 13.56 -23.31
CA VAL A 166 14.98 13.81 -22.50
C VAL A 166 16.14 13.02 -23.09
N TYR A 167 17.30 13.66 -23.19
CA TYR A 167 18.51 13.12 -23.80
C TYR A 167 19.69 13.12 -22.83
N LEU A 168 20.51 12.08 -22.95
CA LEU A 168 21.88 12.04 -22.44
C LEU A 168 22.78 11.44 -23.54
N GLY A 169 23.56 12.30 -24.22
CA GLY A 169 24.35 11.85 -25.37
C GLY A 169 23.46 11.27 -26.47
N SER A 170 23.66 9.99 -26.82
CA SER A 170 22.85 9.26 -27.81
C SER A 170 21.59 8.62 -27.23
N GLU A 171 21.48 8.51 -25.91
CA GLU A 171 20.33 7.91 -25.25
C GLU A 171 19.21 8.94 -25.12
N SER A 172 17.96 8.48 -25.28
CA SER A 172 16.80 9.35 -25.03
C SER A 172 15.56 8.58 -24.64
N VAL A 173 14.70 9.22 -23.86
CA VAL A 173 13.38 8.72 -23.46
C VAL A 173 12.32 9.75 -23.85
N ASN A 174 11.18 9.26 -24.33
CA ASN A 174 10.09 10.08 -24.83
C ASN A 174 8.89 9.94 -23.91
N SER A 175 8.21 11.04 -23.61
CA SER A 175 6.88 10.97 -23.02
C SER A 175 5.88 10.40 -24.03
N GLU A 176 4.72 10.01 -23.54
CA GLU A 176 3.53 9.91 -24.37
C GLU A 176 3.06 11.32 -24.81
N GLU A 177 2.19 11.34 -25.81
CA GLU A 177 1.50 12.56 -26.19
C GLU A 177 0.34 12.83 -25.22
N VAL A 178 0.27 14.06 -24.71
CA VAL A 178 -0.83 14.50 -23.86
C VAL A 178 -1.90 15.15 -24.73
N ALA A 179 -3.11 14.60 -24.72
CA ALA A 179 -4.24 15.19 -25.43
C ALA A 179 -4.66 16.52 -24.78
N ASP A 180 -5.02 17.49 -25.62
CA ASP A 180 -5.52 18.79 -25.16
C ASP A 180 -6.96 18.65 -24.65
N ASN A 181 -7.09 18.29 -23.37
CA ASN A 181 -8.36 18.12 -22.66
C ASN A 181 -8.72 19.31 -21.76
N GLY A 182 -7.92 20.39 -21.79
CA GLY A 182 -8.08 21.56 -20.92
C GLY A 182 -7.75 21.35 -19.43
N ILE A 183 -7.38 20.13 -19.02
CA ILE A 183 -7.06 19.77 -17.63
C ILE A 183 -5.54 19.57 -17.47
N ASP A 184 -4.96 18.74 -18.34
CA ASP A 184 -3.55 18.36 -18.33
C ASP A 184 -2.71 19.23 -19.27
N MET A 185 -3.34 20.24 -19.85
CA MET A 185 -2.68 21.28 -20.63
C MET A 185 -3.23 22.63 -20.21
N ARG A 186 -2.33 23.59 -19.96
CA ARG A 186 -2.68 24.98 -19.67
C ARG A 186 -1.87 25.90 -20.54
N ARG A 187 -2.51 26.93 -21.07
CA ARG A 187 -1.86 27.98 -21.85
C ARG A 187 -2.36 29.33 -21.39
N PHE A 188 -1.46 30.29 -21.22
CA PHE A 188 -1.81 31.67 -20.93
C PHE A 188 -0.76 32.62 -21.50
N GLU A 189 -1.12 33.88 -21.64
CA GLU A 189 -0.25 34.92 -22.19
C GLU A 189 -0.37 36.22 -21.39
N ASP A 190 0.72 36.97 -21.39
CA ASP A 190 0.80 38.33 -20.83
C ASP A 190 1.66 39.16 -21.77
N GLY A 191 1.03 40.06 -22.53
CA GLY A 191 1.67 40.78 -23.63
C GLY A 191 2.30 39.85 -24.66
N GLU A 192 3.60 39.99 -24.87
CA GLU A 192 4.36 39.16 -25.82
C GLU A 192 4.71 37.77 -25.27
N PHE A 193 4.64 37.57 -23.96
CA PHE A 193 5.03 36.33 -23.30
C PHE A 193 3.93 35.29 -23.33
N LYS A 194 4.31 34.04 -23.61
CA LYS A 194 3.45 32.86 -23.73
C LYS A 194 3.94 31.79 -22.76
N TRP A 195 3.01 31.18 -22.04
CA TRP A 195 3.25 30.04 -21.17
C TRP A 195 2.46 28.83 -21.64
N GLU A 196 3.13 27.69 -21.73
CA GLU A 196 2.50 26.41 -22.01
C GLU A 196 2.91 25.40 -20.94
N PHE A 197 1.95 24.80 -20.27
CA PHE A 197 2.17 23.74 -19.29
C PHE A 197 1.53 22.45 -19.77
N VAL A 198 2.27 21.34 -19.67
CA VAL A 198 1.77 20.00 -19.96
C VAL A 198 2.07 19.11 -18.77
N TYR A 199 1.05 18.42 -18.27
CA TYR A 199 1.13 17.57 -17.09
C TYR A 199 1.17 16.10 -17.51
N TYR A 200 2.22 15.39 -17.10
CA TYR A 200 2.44 13.98 -17.42
C TYR A 200 2.01 13.10 -16.26
N LYS A 201 0.69 12.95 -16.10
CA LYS A 201 0.07 12.09 -15.09
C LYS A 201 -0.14 10.67 -15.62
N ASP A 202 -0.50 9.74 -14.74
CA ASP A 202 -0.96 8.39 -15.10
C ASP A 202 0.03 7.63 -16.00
N GLY A 203 1.33 7.81 -15.75
CA GLY A 203 2.40 7.13 -16.49
C GLY A 203 2.77 7.77 -17.83
N LYS A 204 2.17 8.91 -18.21
CA LYS A 204 2.46 9.58 -19.50
C LYS A 204 3.88 10.13 -19.63
N ASP A 205 4.65 10.21 -18.55
CA ASP A 205 6.08 10.53 -18.65
C ASP A 205 6.87 9.40 -19.34
N ASN A 206 6.34 8.17 -19.30
CA ASN A 206 6.85 6.99 -20.00
C ASN A 206 8.33 6.70 -19.71
N GLY A 207 8.70 6.72 -18.42
CA GLY A 207 10.05 6.43 -17.94
C GLY A 207 11.01 7.61 -17.99
N ILE A 208 10.54 8.82 -18.33
CA ILE A 208 11.36 10.04 -18.26
C ILE A 208 11.79 10.30 -16.83
N VAL A 209 10.91 10.09 -15.85
CA VAL A 209 11.24 10.30 -14.43
C VAL A 209 12.39 9.39 -14.02
N ASP A 210 12.29 8.09 -14.32
CA ASP A 210 13.35 7.11 -14.03
C ASP A 210 14.68 7.51 -14.67
N PHE A 211 14.62 7.92 -15.94
CA PHE A 211 15.79 8.36 -16.69
C PHE A 211 16.46 9.60 -16.08
N ILE A 212 15.66 10.58 -15.65
CA ILE A 212 16.16 11.80 -14.98
C ILE A 212 16.75 11.44 -13.61
N ALA A 213 16.06 10.65 -12.79
CA ALA A 213 16.50 10.29 -11.45
C ALA A 213 17.85 9.54 -11.49
N ALA A 214 17.98 8.56 -12.40
CA ALA A 214 19.20 7.78 -12.59
C ALA A 214 20.40 8.58 -13.14
N ASN A 215 20.16 9.75 -13.74
CA ASN A 215 21.19 10.60 -14.36
C ASN A 215 21.17 12.04 -13.85
N SER A 216 20.69 12.26 -12.63
CA SER A 216 20.48 13.59 -12.06
C SER A 216 21.76 14.42 -11.90
N ASP A 217 22.92 13.76 -11.87
CA ASP A 217 24.26 14.36 -11.80
C ASP A 217 24.77 14.88 -13.16
N LYS A 218 24.14 14.51 -14.27
CA LYS A 218 24.61 14.82 -15.64
C LYS A 218 23.78 15.93 -16.32
N PRO A 219 24.34 16.67 -17.29
CA PRO A 219 23.60 17.71 -18.01
C PRO A 219 22.63 17.10 -19.02
N LEU A 220 21.39 16.84 -18.57
CA LEU A 220 20.32 16.33 -19.42
C LEU A 220 19.75 17.43 -20.33
N ARG A 221 19.56 17.12 -21.61
CA ARG A 221 18.87 18.01 -22.56
C ARG A 221 17.40 17.61 -22.66
N VAL A 222 16.49 18.57 -22.63
CA VAL A 222 15.06 18.34 -22.85
C VAL A 222 14.63 19.03 -24.13
N GLU A 223 13.88 18.32 -24.95
CA GLU A 223 13.19 18.83 -26.12
C GLU A 223 11.69 18.88 -25.84
N PHE A 224 11.10 20.05 -26.06
CA PHE A 224 9.67 20.29 -26.02
C PHE A 224 9.14 20.17 -27.45
N ILE A 225 8.22 19.23 -27.67
CA ILE A 225 7.76 18.83 -29.01
C ILE A 225 6.31 19.24 -29.19
N GLY A 226 6.07 20.11 -30.17
CA GLY A 226 4.75 20.56 -30.61
C GLY A 226 4.74 20.94 -32.09
N LYS A 227 3.94 21.95 -32.45
CA LYS A 227 4.02 22.59 -33.78
C LYS A 227 5.40 23.20 -34.05
N SER A 228 6.10 23.58 -32.98
CA SER A 228 7.50 23.95 -33.00
C SER A 228 8.25 23.23 -31.89
N ARG A 229 9.58 23.23 -32.00
CA ARG A 229 10.47 22.63 -31.00
C ARG A 229 11.16 23.71 -30.19
N GLU A 230 11.41 23.41 -28.93
CA GLU A 230 12.23 24.21 -28.01
C GLU A 230 13.17 23.27 -27.25
N TYR A 231 14.38 23.73 -26.91
CA TYR A 231 15.38 22.91 -26.24
C TYR A 231 15.96 23.63 -25.03
N ILE A 232 16.14 22.89 -23.95
CA ILE A 232 16.86 23.36 -22.76
C ILE A 232 17.91 22.34 -22.33
N ILE A 233 18.97 22.80 -21.67
CA ILE A 233 19.75 21.96 -20.77
C ILE A 233 19.12 22.13 -19.39
N MET A 234 18.74 21.03 -18.73
CA MET A 234 18.14 21.09 -17.40
C MET A 234 19.12 21.73 -16.43
N GLU A 235 18.63 22.56 -15.53
CA GLU A 235 19.45 23.03 -14.42
C GLU A 235 19.63 21.91 -13.41
N GLN A 236 20.77 21.92 -12.70
CA GLN A 236 21.12 20.87 -11.74
C GLN A 236 20.01 20.68 -10.70
N TYR A 237 19.48 21.77 -10.17
CA TYR A 237 18.47 21.71 -9.13
C TYR A 237 17.10 21.24 -9.62
N ASP A 238 16.77 21.36 -10.91
CA ASP A 238 15.52 20.79 -11.46
C ASP A 238 15.63 19.26 -11.54
N ARG A 239 16.82 18.74 -11.87
CA ARG A 239 17.08 17.30 -11.84
C ARG A 239 17.08 16.76 -10.42
N GLU A 240 17.70 17.47 -9.48
CA GLU A 240 17.66 17.14 -8.04
C GLU A 240 16.22 17.15 -7.51
N ALA A 241 15.43 18.18 -7.83
CA ALA A 241 14.04 18.26 -7.39
C ALA A 241 13.18 17.09 -7.90
N ILE A 242 13.37 16.67 -9.15
CA ILE A 242 12.67 15.51 -9.72
C ILE A 242 13.12 14.21 -9.05
N ARG A 243 14.43 14.01 -8.86
CA ARG A 243 14.97 12.82 -8.16
C ARG A 243 14.44 12.76 -6.73
N ASP A 244 14.60 13.83 -5.96
CA ASP A 244 14.24 13.85 -4.55
C ASP A 244 12.73 13.65 -4.36
N ALA A 245 11.91 14.32 -5.17
CA ALA A 245 10.45 14.13 -5.13
C ALA A 245 10.04 12.70 -5.53
N TYR A 246 10.74 12.09 -6.48
CA TYR A 246 10.51 10.71 -6.88
C TYR A 246 10.84 9.73 -5.75
N GLU A 247 11.99 9.89 -5.09
CA GLU A 247 12.40 9.09 -3.94
C GLU A 247 11.41 9.23 -2.76
N ILE A 248 11.06 10.46 -2.39
CA ILE A 248 10.06 10.74 -1.35
C ILE A 248 8.73 10.07 -1.67
N SER A 249 8.32 10.02 -2.94
CA SER A 249 7.04 9.40 -3.33
C SER A 249 6.94 7.93 -2.94
N PHE A 250 8.05 7.18 -3.02
CA PHE A 250 8.08 5.78 -2.60
C PHE A 250 8.01 5.64 -1.08
N ILE A 251 8.77 6.46 -0.36
CA ILE A 251 8.79 6.45 1.11
C ILE A 251 7.40 6.80 1.67
N LEU A 252 6.74 7.82 1.12
CA LEU A 252 5.39 8.21 1.54
C LEU A 252 4.36 7.09 1.30
N LYS A 253 4.41 6.44 0.13
CA LYS A 253 3.54 5.29 -0.18
C LYS A 253 3.79 4.13 0.77
N GLU A 254 5.04 3.87 1.12
CA GLU A 254 5.41 2.80 2.04
C GLU A 254 4.95 3.10 3.48
N ILE A 255 5.15 4.33 3.96
CA ILE A 255 4.61 4.80 5.25
C ILE A 255 3.09 4.64 5.30
N LYS A 256 2.39 5.00 4.21
CA LYS A 256 0.94 4.83 4.10
C LYS A 256 0.54 3.36 4.18
N ARG A 257 1.22 2.48 3.44
CA ARG A 257 1.00 1.03 3.48
C ARG A 257 1.18 0.47 4.90
N ILE A 258 2.27 0.84 5.58
CA ILE A 258 2.57 0.40 6.95
C ILE A 258 1.47 0.87 7.92
N LYS A 259 1.04 2.13 7.81
CA LYS A 259 -0.05 2.68 8.65
C LYS A 259 -1.39 1.96 8.42
N ASP A 260 -1.71 1.64 7.17
CA ASP A 260 -2.93 0.90 6.83
C ASP A 260 -2.89 -0.55 7.36
N GLU A 261 -1.74 -1.22 7.27
CA GLU A 261 -1.56 -2.56 7.84
C GLU A 261 -1.62 -2.55 9.37
N LYS A 262 -1.01 -1.55 10.00
CA LYS A 262 -1.07 -1.37 11.46
C LYS A 262 -2.51 -1.22 11.92
N LYS A 263 -3.29 -0.35 11.27
CA LYS A 263 -4.71 -0.16 11.56
C LYS A 263 -5.51 -1.46 11.42
N LYS A 264 -5.25 -2.26 10.38
CA LYS A 264 -5.92 -3.57 10.21
C LYS A 264 -5.58 -4.53 11.34
N SER A 265 -4.30 -4.62 11.75
CA SER A 265 -3.89 -5.47 12.88
C SER A 265 -4.51 -5.00 14.20
N GLU A 266 -4.60 -3.69 14.44
CA GLU A 266 -5.28 -3.13 15.63
C GLU A 266 -6.78 -3.44 15.64
N GLU A 267 -7.47 -3.32 14.49
CA GLU A 267 -8.88 -3.67 14.36
C GLU A 267 -9.14 -5.16 14.62
N LEU A 268 -8.25 -6.05 14.16
CA LEU A 268 -8.33 -7.48 14.44
C LEU A 268 -8.12 -7.76 15.93
N LEU A 269 -7.10 -7.15 16.53
CA LEU A 269 -6.81 -7.29 17.96
C LEU A 269 -7.98 -6.82 18.83
N ASN A 270 -8.63 -5.72 18.44
CA ASN A 270 -9.83 -5.20 19.11
C ASN A 270 -11.07 -6.08 18.95
N LYS A 271 -11.13 -6.95 17.92
CA LYS A 271 -12.19 -7.96 17.79
C LYS A 271 -11.90 -9.20 18.63
N LEU A 272 -10.63 -9.59 18.73
CA LEU A 272 -10.19 -10.76 19.49
C LEU A 272 -10.20 -10.53 21.00
N ARG A 273 -9.81 -9.35 21.48
CA ARG A 273 -9.73 -9.11 22.94
C ARG A 273 -11.09 -9.17 23.67
N PRO A 274 -12.19 -8.60 23.16
CA PRO A 274 -13.50 -8.67 23.83
C PRO A 274 -14.19 -10.03 23.73
N SER A 275 -13.76 -10.94 22.85
CA SER A 275 -14.38 -12.27 22.69
C SER A 275 -13.89 -13.31 23.70
N HIS A 276 -12.93 -12.95 24.56
CA HIS A 276 -12.27 -13.87 25.51
C HIS A 276 -12.30 -13.43 26.98
N PHE A 277 -13.06 -12.39 27.31
CA PHE A 277 -13.35 -11.96 28.68
C PHE A 277 -14.85 -11.87 28.94
#